data_AF-A0AB34ISZ6-F1
#
_entry.id   AF-A0AB34ISZ6-F1
#
_cell.length_a   1.000
_cell.length_b   1.000
_cell.length_c   1.000
_cell.angle_alpha   90.00
_cell.angle_beta   90.00
_cell.angle_gamma   90.00
#
_symmetry.space_group_name_H-M   'P 1'
#
loop_
_entity.id
_entity.type
_entity.pdbx_description
1 polymer ?
#
loop_
_entity_poly.entity_id
_entity_poly.type
_entity_poly.pdbx_seq_one_letter_code
_entity_poly.pdbx_strand_id
1 'polypeptide(L)'
;MLSLASSPLAFAPFAQPLHPNLAPAAAGVRMETLADLDALSAKLNPALTPMRFDPLNLAEADFWGSGAEATIGFLRHSEIKHGRIAMFAFVGYIVQANGLHFPFQLTTSGITYADISAAGSPPEQWDALPTAAKIQIFGAISFLELIGERSDLLEAQGGKHYMMGGKPGVYPSLKSAGVPHPVPFDLYDPFGLSKNKTPESKARGLVSEINNGRLAMLGIIGFLSEAKIPGSVPALTGLIKPYAGEPMGPFSATDSLPFVNEMLTWKTDFF
;
A
#
# COMPACT_ATOMS: atom_id res chain seq x y z
N MET A 1 5.10 56.59 70.88
CA MET A 1 5.60 55.52 70.00
C MET A 1 4.66 55.38 68.83
N LEU A 2 4.98 55.97 67.67
CA LEU A 2 4.31 55.66 66.41
C LEU A 2 5.36 55.73 65.31
N SER A 3 5.80 54.55 64.87
CA SER A 3 6.83 54.31 63.87
C SER A 3 6.26 54.58 62.47
N LEU A 4 6.81 55.55 61.74
CA LEU A 4 6.62 55.69 60.30
C LEU A 4 7.34 54.53 59.61
N ALA A 5 6.57 53.59 59.05
CA ALA A 5 7.09 52.53 58.21
C ALA A 5 7.55 53.12 56.87
N SER A 6 8.84 53.01 56.58
CA SER A 6 9.44 53.27 55.28
C SER A 6 9.11 52.12 54.32
N SER A 7 8.44 52.43 53.20
CA SER A 7 8.28 51.50 52.09
C SER A 7 9.53 51.56 51.20
N PRO A 8 10.31 50.47 51.03
CA PRO A 8 11.30 50.43 49.97
C PRO A 8 10.60 50.19 48.62
N LEU A 9 10.76 51.14 47.70
CA LEU A 9 10.51 50.96 46.27
C LEU A 9 11.39 49.81 45.77
N ALA A 10 10.79 48.65 45.54
CA ALA A 10 11.47 47.53 44.90
C ALA A 10 11.70 47.85 43.41
N PHE A 11 12.96 48.07 43.05
CA PHE A 11 13.43 48.09 41.67
C PHE A 11 13.35 46.65 41.13
N ALA A 12 12.36 46.35 40.29
CA ALA A 12 12.30 45.10 39.56
C ALA A 12 13.13 45.22 38.26
N PRO A 13 14.05 44.30 37.96
CA PRO A 13 14.77 44.32 36.69
C PRO A 13 13.80 44.06 35.54
N PHE A 14 13.92 44.86 34.49
CA PHE A 14 13.18 44.71 33.23
C PHE A 14 13.51 43.35 32.61
N ALA A 15 12.61 42.37 32.78
CA ALA A 15 12.73 41.08 32.10
C ALA A 15 12.58 41.29 30.60
N GLN A 16 13.63 40.99 29.83
CA GLN A 16 13.55 40.98 28.37
C GLN A 16 12.44 40.01 27.94
N PRO A 17 11.60 40.36 26.94
CA PRO A 17 10.66 39.41 26.40
C PRO A 17 11.47 38.25 25.79
N LEU A 18 11.34 37.08 26.39
CA LEU A 18 11.81 35.82 25.82
C LEU A 18 11.25 35.73 24.40
N HIS A 19 12.14 35.77 23.41
CA HIS A 19 11.80 35.40 22.05
C HIS A 19 11.07 34.06 22.11
N PRO A 20 9.86 33.93 21.53
CA PRO A 20 9.23 32.63 21.45
C PRO A 20 10.22 31.74 20.70
N ASN A 21 10.64 30.65 21.36
CA ASN A 21 11.32 29.54 20.71
C ASN A 21 10.44 29.18 19.51
N LEU A 22 10.87 29.54 18.31
CA LEU A 22 10.29 29.03 17.08
C LEU A 22 10.47 27.51 17.17
N ALA A 23 9.36 26.82 17.44
CA ALA A 23 9.29 25.39 17.22
C ALA A 23 9.86 25.12 15.82
N PRO A 24 10.65 24.05 15.62
CA PRO A 24 11.11 23.70 14.27
C PRO A 24 9.86 23.64 13.39
N ALA A 25 9.85 24.45 12.35
CA ALA A 25 8.75 24.53 11.41
C ALA A 25 8.35 23.10 11.04
N ALA A 26 7.07 22.76 11.23
CA ALA A 26 6.51 21.58 10.61
C ALA A 26 6.90 21.66 9.13
N ALA A 27 7.72 20.72 8.65
CA ALA A 27 8.19 20.70 7.28
C ALA A 27 6.95 20.86 6.39
N GLY A 28 6.89 21.98 5.66
CA GLY A 28 5.75 22.30 4.82
C GLY A 28 5.46 21.13 3.89
N VAL A 29 4.19 20.83 3.72
CA VAL A 29 3.68 19.85 2.76
C VAL A 29 4.15 20.29 1.37
N ARG A 30 5.27 19.74 0.90
CA ARG A 30 5.90 20.05 -0.40
C ARG A 30 5.83 18.83 -1.29
N MET A 31 5.59 19.07 -2.57
CA MET A 31 5.71 18.03 -3.57
C MET A 31 7.15 17.53 -3.65
N GLU A 32 7.31 16.26 -3.99
CA GLU A 32 8.63 15.68 -4.17
C GLU A 32 9.20 16.04 -5.53
N THR A 33 10.48 16.37 -5.53
CA THR A 33 11.22 16.80 -6.72
C THR A 33 12.10 15.68 -7.26
N LEU A 34 12.63 15.84 -8.47
CA LEU A 34 13.61 14.90 -9.04
C LEU A 34 14.84 14.71 -8.13
N ALA A 35 15.31 15.77 -7.47
CA ALA A 35 16.43 15.69 -6.54
C ALA A 35 16.11 14.83 -5.30
N ASP A 36 14.85 14.85 -4.84
CA ASP A 36 14.40 13.98 -3.74
C ASP A 36 14.37 12.51 -4.18
N LEU A 37 14.06 12.23 -5.46
CA LEU A 37 14.15 10.88 -6.04
C LEU A 37 15.60 10.39 -6.17
N ASP A 38 16.53 11.26 -6.58
CA ASP A 38 17.94 10.90 -6.70
C ASP A 38 18.53 10.56 -5.31
N ALA A 39 18.20 11.36 -4.29
CA ALA A 39 18.58 11.10 -2.91
C ALA A 39 17.98 9.79 -2.37
N LEU A 40 16.76 9.43 -2.79
CA LEU A 40 16.11 8.17 -2.45
C LEU A 40 16.74 6.98 -3.19
N SER A 41 17.07 7.13 -4.47
CA SER A 41 17.76 6.12 -5.27
C SER A 41 19.10 5.72 -4.64
N ALA A 42 19.89 6.71 -4.22
CA ALA A 42 21.16 6.48 -3.53
C ALA A 42 21.00 5.69 -2.22
N LYS A 43 19.87 5.85 -1.50
CA LYS A 43 19.57 5.08 -0.29
C LYS A 43 19.07 3.66 -0.59
N LEU A 44 18.37 3.46 -1.70
CA LEU A 44 17.80 2.17 -2.09
C LEU A 44 18.86 1.21 -2.62
N ASN A 45 19.79 1.70 -3.44
CA ASN A 45 20.87 0.90 -3.98
C ASN A 45 22.19 1.69 -4.05
N PRO A 46 23.07 1.53 -3.05
CA PRO A 46 24.38 2.18 -3.05
C PRO A 46 25.26 1.80 -4.25
N ALA A 47 25.05 0.64 -4.87
CA ALA A 47 25.86 0.14 -5.99
C ALA A 47 25.49 0.75 -7.35
N LEU A 48 24.32 1.38 -7.48
CA LEU A 48 23.88 2.06 -8.72
C LEU A 48 24.09 3.59 -8.65
N THR A 49 24.70 4.09 -7.58
CA THR A 49 25.01 5.52 -7.41
C THR A 49 26.04 5.94 -8.47
N PRO A 50 25.79 7.00 -9.27
CA PRO A 50 24.86 8.12 -9.06
C PRO A 50 23.58 8.09 -9.92
N MET A 51 23.30 7.03 -10.69
CA MET A 51 22.21 7.05 -11.67
C MET A 51 20.89 6.54 -11.10
N ARG A 52 19.89 7.43 -11.11
CA ARG A 52 18.48 7.05 -11.07
C ARG A 52 18.16 6.17 -12.29
N PHE A 53 17.65 4.98 -12.05
CA PHE A 53 17.23 4.08 -13.12
C PHE A 53 15.89 4.55 -13.71
N ASP A 54 15.96 5.41 -14.73
CA ASP A 54 14.79 5.90 -15.48
C ASP A 54 15.07 5.86 -17.00
N PRO A 55 15.06 4.66 -17.62
CA PRO A 55 15.34 4.53 -19.06
C PRO A 55 14.21 5.06 -19.95
N LEU A 56 13.00 5.26 -19.41
CA LEU A 56 11.81 5.70 -20.15
C LEU A 56 11.47 7.18 -19.91
N ASN A 57 12.26 7.87 -19.08
CA ASN A 57 12.06 9.26 -18.65
C ASN A 57 10.65 9.55 -18.14
N LEU A 58 10.03 8.62 -17.41
CA LEU A 58 8.63 8.72 -16.98
C LEU A 58 8.45 9.67 -15.81
N ALA A 59 9.50 9.95 -15.03
CA ALA A 59 9.38 10.88 -13.91
C ALA A 59 9.33 12.36 -14.34
N GLU A 60 9.76 12.65 -15.58
CA GLU A 60 9.67 13.99 -16.19
C GLU A 60 8.39 14.15 -17.03
N ALA A 61 7.63 13.08 -17.23
CA ALA A 61 6.38 13.11 -17.95
C ALA A 61 5.32 13.90 -17.16
N ASP A 62 4.46 14.62 -17.89
CA ASP A 62 3.29 15.27 -17.32
C ASP A 62 2.05 14.41 -17.61
N PHE A 63 1.64 13.60 -16.64
CA PHE A 63 0.39 12.88 -16.78
C PHE A 63 -0.80 13.80 -16.48
N TRP A 64 -1.75 13.82 -17.41
CA TRP A 64 -3.02 14.55 -17.29
C TRP A 64 -2.88 16.07 -17.09
N GLY A 65 -1.74 16.67 -17.44
CA GLY A 65 -1.52 18.13 -17.32
C GLY A 65 -1.41 18.63 -15.88
N SER A 66 -1.09 17.73 -14.93
CA SER A 66 -1.05 18.01 -13.49
C SER A 66 0.32 18.46 -12.99
N GLY A 67 1.33 18.48 -13.87
CA GLY A 67 2.71 18.84 -13.57
C GLY A 67 3.58 17.64 -13.21
N ALA A 68 4.89 17.78 -13.43
CA ALA A 68 5.87 16.72 -13.18
C ALA A 68 5.91 16.29 -11.70
N GLU A 69 5.76 17.23 -10.77
CA GLU A 69 5.79 16.94 -9.34
C GLU A 69 4.60 16.08 -8.88
N ALA A 70 3.40 16.34 -9.43
CA ALA A 70 2.21 15.53 -9.18
C ALA A 70 2.36 14.13 -9.78
N THR A 71 2.96 14.05 -10.97
CA THR A 71 3.29 12.78 -11.63
C THR A 71 4.27 11.94 -10.79
N ILE A 72 5.30 12.56 -10.21
CA ILE A 72 6.23 11.88 -9.29
C ILE A 72 5.49 11.34 -8.06
N GLY A 73 4.64 12.16 -7.43
CA GLY A 73 3.82 11.73 -6.29
C GLY A 73 2.92 10.54 -6.62
N PHE A 74 2.29 10.56 -7.79
CA PHE A 74 1.47 9.46 -8.31
C PHE A 74 2.28 8.18 -8.57
N LEU A 75 3.41 8.29 -9.28
CA LEU A 75 4.27 7.15 -9.61
C LEU A 75 4.81 6.45 -8.35
N ARG A 76 5.23 7.23 -7.34
CA ARG A 76 5.68 6.67 -6.07
C ARG A 76 4.55 6.02 -5.29
N HIS A 77 3.37 6.63 -5.29
CA HIS A 77 2.21 6.02 -4.64
C HIS A 77 1.83 4.71 -5.31
N SER A 78 1.86 4.66 -6.64
CA SER A 78 1.64 3.46 -7.44
C SER A 78 2.66 2.38 -7.12
N GLU A 79 3.97 2.70 -7.10
CA GLU A 79 5.02 1.73 -6.75
C GLU A 79 4.79 1.11 -5.36
N ILE A 80 4.46 1.93 -4.36
CA ILE A 80 4.21 1.45 -2.99
C ILE A 80 2.95 0.57 -2.94
N LYS A 81 1.86 0.96 -3.61
CA LYS A 81 0.63 0.15 -3.69
C LYS A 81 0.90 -1.22 -4.33
N HIS A 82 1.55 -1.25 -5.49
CA HIS A 82 1.92 -2.49 -6.16
C HIS A 82 2.85 -3.36 -5.31
N GLY A 83 3.84 -2.75 -4.66
CA GLY A 83 4.78 -3.47 -3.78
C GLY A 83 4.08 -4.08 -2.57
N ARG A 84 3.15 -3.36 -1.93
CA ARG A 84 2.36 -3.86 -0.80
C ARG A 84 1.48 -5.05 -1.18
N ILE A 85 0.76 -4.92 -2.29
CA ILE A 85 -0.09 -6.00 -2.79
C ILE A 85 0.77 -7.21 -3.17
N ALA A 86 1.91 -7.00 -3.83
CA ALA A 86 2.82 -8.09 -4.19
C ALA A 86 3.42 -8.81 -2.97
N MET A 87 3.82 -8.08 -1.93
CA MET A 87 4.30 -8.68 -0.68
C MET A 87 3.21 -9.53 -0.01
N PHE A 88 1.98 -9.02 0.06
CA PHE A 88 0.85 -9.76 0.61
C PHE A 88 0.51 -11.00 -0.23
N ALA A 89 0.48 -10.85 -1.56
CA ALA A 89 0.21 -11.93 -2.49
C ALA A 89 1.29 -13.02 -2.40
N PHE A 90 2.57 -12.67 -2.24
CA PHE A 90 3.66 -13.65 -2.16
C PHE A 90 3.51 -14.56 -0.94
N VAL A 91 3.23 -13.99 0.23
CA VAL A 91 2.97 -14.75 1.46
C VAL A 91 1.69 -15.59 1.30
N GLY A 92 0.62 -14.99 0.77
CA GLY A 92 -0.63 -15.70 0.51
C GLY A 92 -0.47 -16.90 -0.42
N TYR A 93 0.30 -16.75 -1.49
CA TYR A 93 0.59 -17.81 -2.45
C TYR A 93 1.30 -18.99 -1.79
N ILE A 94 2.30 -18.73 -0.94
CA ILE A 94 3.02 -19.78 -0.20
C ILE A 94 2.10 -20.51 0.78
N VAL A 95 1.27 -19.79 1.54
CA VAL A 95 0.33 -20.39 2.50
C VAL A 95 -0.65 -21.30 1.78
N GLN A 96 -1.23 -20.83 0.67
CA GLN A 96 -2.19 -21.57 -0.12
C GLN A 96 -1.58 -22.77 -0.86
N ALA A 97 -0.36 -22.63 -1.37
CA ALA A 97 0.36 -23.72 -2.03
C ALA A 97 0.73 -24.85 -1.05
N ASN A 98 0.96 -24.54 0.23
CA ASN A 98 1.22 -25.53 1.28
C ASN A 98 -0.05 -26.20 1.81
N GLY A 99 -1.24 -25.84 1.30
CA GLY A 99 -2.52 -26.39 1.76
C GLY A 99 -2.92 -25.91 3.15
N LEU A 100 -2.34 -24.81 3.64
CA LEU A 100 -2.74 -24.21 4.90
C LEU A 100 -4.03 -23.42 4.69
N HIS A 101 -5.16 -24.08 4.92
CA HIS A 101 -6.48 -23.49 4.82
C HIS A 101 -7.16 -23.41 6.18
N PHE A 102 -8.19 -22.58 6.26
CA PHE A 102 -8.99 -22.50 7.48
C PHE A 102 -9.81 -23.79 7.69
N PRO A 103 -9.99 -24.27 8.94
CA PRO A 103 -10.66 -25.55 9.21
C PRO A 103 -12.20 -25.45 9.29
N PHE A 104 -12.80 -24.35 8.81
CA PHE A 104 -14.24 -24.10 8.91
C PHE A 104 -14.94 -24.08 7.54
N GLN A 105 -16.26 -23.92 7.54
CA GLN A 105 -17.05 -23.82 6.32
C GLN A 105 -16.95 -22.42 5.72
N LEU A 106 -16.75 -22.34 4.40
CA LEU A 106 -16.71 -21.09 3.64
C LEU A 106 -18.13 -20.56 3.39
N THR A 107 -19.09 -21.46 3.15
CA THR A 107 -20.48 -21.10 2.89
C THR A 107 -21.41 -21.78 3.89
N THR A 108 -22.54 -21.13 4.17
CA THR A 108 -23.66 -21.74 4.91
C THR A 108 -24.28 -22.94 4.18
N SER A 109 -23.93 -23.13 2.91
CA SER A 109 -24.33 -24.22 2.03
C SER A 109 -23.44 -25.47 2.15
N GLY A 110 -22.39 -25.43 2.99
CA GLY A 110 -21.56 -26.60 3.31
C GLY A 110 -20.24 -26.73 2.52
N ILE A 111 -19.92 -25.81 1.61
CA ILE A 111 -18.60 -25.78 0.95
C ILE A 111 -17.53 -25.42 1.99
N THR A 112 -16.50 -26.25 2.11
CA THR A 112 -15.38 -26.04 3.04
C THR A 112 -14.18 -25.39 2.36
N TYR A 113 -13.33 -24.72 3.14
CA TYR A 113 -12.04 -24.24 2.60
C TYR A 113 -11.11 -25.39 2.20
N ALA A 114 -11.32 -26.60 2.72
CA ALA A 114 -10.59 -27.80 2.31
C ALA A 114 -10.92 -28.18 0.86
N ASP A 115 -12.19 -28.07 0.46
CA ASP A 115 -12.64 -28.34 -0.91
C ASP A 115 -12.01 -27.37 -1.90
N ILE A 116 -11.87 -26.09 -1.51
CA ILE A 116 -11.20 -25.08 -2.32
C ILE A 116 -9.69 -25.37 -2.40
N SER A 117 -9.04 -25.67 -1.27
CA SER A 117 -7.61 -25.99 -1.23
C SER A 117 -7.26 -27.23 -2.05
N ALA A 118 -8.18 -28.20 -2.13
CA ALA A 118 -8.05 -29.40 -2.95
C ALA A 118 -8.02 -29.12 -4.47
N ALA A 119 -8.47 -27.94 -4.92
CA ALA A 119 -8.38 -27.53 -6.33
C ALA A 119 -6.92 -27.52 -6.84
N GLY A 120 -5.94 -27.40 -5.96
CA GLY A 120 -4.54 -27.64 -6.28
C GLY A 120 -3.71 -26.37 -6.31
N SER A 121 -3.64 -25.69 -7.46
CA SER A 121 -2.83 -24.49 -7.59
C SER A 121 -3.55 -23.25 -7.01
N PRO A 122 -2.84 -22.28 -6.39
CA PRO A 122 -3.49 -21.07 -5.87
C PRO A 122 -4.37 -20.31 -6.87
N PRO A 123 -4.04 -20.22 -8.18
CA PRO A 123 -4.96 -19.68 -9.19
C PRO A 123 -6.25 -20.50 -9.35
N GLU A 124 -6.19 -21.82 -9.34
CA GLU A 124 -7.39 -22.69 -9.39
C GLU A 124 -8.24 -22.56 -8.13
N GLN A 125 -7.61 -22.35 -6.97
CA GLN A 125 -8.31 -22.08 -5.73
C GLN A 125 -9.13 -20.78 -5.83
N TRP A 126 -8.62 -19.75 -6.52
CA TRP A 126 -9.38 -18.53 -6.79
C TRP A 126 -10.57 -18.80 -7.72
N ASP A 127 -10.37 -19.57 -8.79
CA ASP A 127 -11.44 -19.91 -9.72
C ASP A 127 -12.58 -20.70 -9.05
N ALA A 128 -12.23 -21.60 -8.14
CA ALA A 128 -13.16 -22.44 -7.38
C ALA A 128 -14.00 -21.66 -6.36
N LEU A 129 -13.66 -20.39 -6.05
CA LEU A 129 -14.43 -19.60 -5.10
C LEU A 129 -15.84 -19.31 -5.62
N PRO A 130 -16.87 -19.35 -4.75
CA PRO A 130 -18.21 -18.92 -5.12
C PRO A 130 -18.22 -17.45 -5.59
N THR A 131 -19.00 -17.17 -6.63
CA THR A 131 -19.14 -15.83 -7.23
C THR A 131 -19.46 -14.74 -6.21
N ALA A 132 -20.35 -15.02 -5.25
CA ALA A 132 -20.72 -14.08 -4.20
C ALA A 132 -19.53 -13.70 -3.31
N ALA A 133 -18.62 -14.65 -3.04
CA ALA A 133 -17.41 -14.39 -2.25
C ALA A 133 -16.44 -13.47 -3.02
N LYS A 134 -16.25 -13.72 -4.33
CA LYS A 134 -15.41 -12.86 -5.20
C LYS A 134 -15.93 -11.41 -5.21
N ILE A 135 -17.24 -11.23 -5.40
CA ILE A 135 -17.87 -9.89 -5.38
C ILE A 135 -17.69 -9.20 -4.02
N GLN A 136 -17.87 -9.92 -2.91
CA GLN A 136 -17.67 -9.34 -1.58
C GLN A 136 -16.22 -8.89 -1.36
N ILE A 137 -15.24 -9.67 -1.82
CA ILE A 137 -13.82 -9.31 -1.77
C ILE A 137 -13.57 -8.03 -2.58
N PHE A 138 -14.03 -7.97 -3.83
CA PHE A 138 -13.89 -6.77 -4.66
C PHE A 138 -14.61 -5.56 -4.07
N GLY A 139 -15.81 -5.75 -3.52
CA GLY A 139 -16.56 -4.69 -2.85
C GLY A 139 -15.83 -4.14 -1.62
N ALA A 140 -15.25 -5.02 -0.80
CA ALA A 140 -14.46 -4.62 0.36
C ALA A 140 -13.18 -3.87 -0.04
N ILE A 141 -12.45 -4.36 -1.05
CA ILE A 141 -11.25 -3.68 -1.58
C ILE A 141 -11.62 -2.31 -2.15
N SER A 142 -12.69 -2.24 -2.94
CA SER A 142 -13.19 -0.97 -3.51
C SER A 142 -13.54 0.04 -2.43
N PHE A 143 -14.19 -0.40 -1.35
CA PHE A 143 -14.51 0.45 -0.22
C PHE A 143 -13.25 0.98 0.50
N LEU A 144 -12.23 0.14 0.69
CA LEU A 144 -10.97 0.54 1.31
C LEU A 144 -10.18 1.53 0.44
N GLU A 145 -10.12 1.31 -0.88
CA GLU A 145 -9.48 2.24 -1.81
C GLU A 145 -10.19 3.60 -1.84
N LEU A 146 -11.53 3.61 -1.86
CA LEU A 146 -12.31 4.86 -1.79
C LEU A 146 -12.06 5.64 -0.51
N ILE A 147 -11.94 4.96 0.64
CA ILE A 147 -11.55 5.62 1.90
C ILE A 147 -10.13 6.18 1.82
N GLY A 148 -9.22 5.44 1.20
CA GLY A 148 -7.83 5.86 1.00
C GLY A 148 -7.67 7.11 0.14
N GLU A 149 -8.60 7.34 -0.80
CA GLU A 149 -8.57 8.49 -1.72
C GLU A 149 -9.33 9.72 -1.19
N ARG A 150 -10.19 9.58 -0.18
CA ARG A 150 -10.93 10.70 0.40
C ARG A 150 -9.99 11.74 1.01
N SER A 151 -9.80 12.84 0.28
CA SER A 151 -9.03 14.02 0.70
C SER A 151 -9.48 14.55 2.06
N ASP A 152 -10.78 14.56 2.33
CA ASP A 152 -11.35 15.09 3.58
C ASP A 152 -10.85 14.33 4.82
N LEU A 153 -10.60 13.02 4.69
CA LEU A 153 -10.11 12.18 5.80
C LEU A 153 -8.61 12.34 6.02
N LEU A 154 -7.87 12.58 4.95
CA LEU A 154 -6.44 12.87 5.00
C LEU A 154 -6.21 14.27 5.60
N GLU A 155 -7.01 15.26 5.19
CA GLU A 155 -6.96 16.63 5.70
C GLU A 155 -7.38 16.71 7.16
N ALA A 156 -8.42 15.97 7.56
CA ALA A 156 -8.82 15.85 8.97
C ALA A 156 -7.72 15.24 9.87
N GLN A 157 -6.75 14.54 9.29
CA GLN A 157 -5.62 13.92 9.99
C GLN A 157 -4.30 14.69 9.79
N GLY A 158 -4.35 15.88 9.21
CA GLY A 158 -3.19 16.76 9.00
C GLY A 158 -2.28 16.37 7.83
N GLY A 159 -2.76 15.50 6.93
CA GLY A 159 -2.10 15.15 5.66
C GLY A 159 -2.82 15.79 4.47
N LYS A 160 -2.16 15.90 3.32
CA LYS A 160 -2.80 16.20 2.03
C LYS A 160 -2.79 14.98 1.12
N HIS A 161 -3.54 15.04 0.02
CA HIS A 161 -3.46 14.05 -1.04
C HIS A 161 -2.02 13.95 -1.59
N TYR A 162 -1.60 12.76 -2.02
CA TYR A 162 -0.20 12.50 -2.44
C TYR A 162 0.22 13.26 -3.70
N MET A 163 -0.74 13.69 -4.54
CA MET A 163 -0.49 14.62 -5.67
C MET A 163 -0.46 16.10 -5.26
N MET A 164 -0.69 16.43 -3.99
CA MET A 164 -0.77 17.80 -3.45
C MET A 164 0.19 18.01 -2.25
N GLY A 165 1.24 17.17 -2.18
CA GLY A 165 2.38 17.29 -1.28
C GLY A 165 2.28 16.38 -0.06
N GLY A 166 1.21 15.58 0.01
CA GLY A 166 1.08 14.49 0.96
C GLY A 166 2.15 13.42 0.78
N LYS A 167 2.47 12.71 1.87
CA LYS A 167 3.42 11.60 1.81
C LYS A 167 2.78 10.42 1.04
N PRO A 168 3.40 9.92 -0.04
CA PRO A 168 2.88 8.75 -0.75
C PRO A 168 2.78 7.52 0.16
N GLY A 169 1.66 6.81 0.08
CA GLY A 169 1.46 5.54 0.79
C GLY A 169 1.00 5.65 2.25
N VAL A 170 0.62 6.84 2.72
CA VAL A 170 -0.04 7.02 4.01
C VAL A 170 -1.53 6.69 3.88
N TYR A 171 -2.01 5.77 4.71
CA TYR A 171 -3.43 5.40 4.77
C TYR A 171 -4.12 6.15 5.91
N PRO A 172 -5.29 6.78 5.69
CA PRO A 172 -6.01 7.48 6.73
C PRO A 172 -6.53 6.50 7.80
N SER A 173 -6.48 6.90 9.08
CA SER A 173 -7.01 6.08 10.18
C SER A 173 -8.49 5.75 9.96
N LEU A 174 -8.83 4.46 10.04
CA LEU A 174 -10.21 3.99 9.85
C LEU A 174 -11.12 4.42 11.01
N LYS A 175 -10.53 4.61 12.20
CA LYS A 175 -11.24 5.12 13.39
C LYS A 175 -11.84 6.51 13.19
N SER A 176 -11.24 7.31 12.30
CA SER A 176 -11.68 8.68 12.03
C SER A 176 -12.29 8.83 10.63
N ALA A 177 -12.55 7.73 9.93
CA ALA A 177 -12.96 7.72 8.52
C ALA A 177 -14.45 8.11 8.27
N GLY A 178 -15.19 8.49 9.31
CA GLY A 178 -16.60 8.86 9.20
C GLY A 178 -17.49 7.69 8.76
N VAL A 179 -17.08 6.45 9.06
CA VAL A 179 -17.89 5.24 8.81
C VAL A 179 -19.12 5.30 9.74
N PRO A 180 -20.34 4.94 9.27
CA PRO A 180 -21.57 5.04 10.05
C PRO A 180 -21.55 4.31 11.40
N HIS A 181 -20.63 3.34 11.56
CA HIS A 181 -20.36 2.64 12.80
C HIS A 181 -18.85 2.68 13.09
N PRO A 182 -18.45 2.87 14.38
CA PRO A 182 -17.04 2.95 14.74
C PRO A 182 -16.36 1.58 14.55
N VAL A 183 -15.31 1.57 13.74
CA VAL A 183 -14.45 0.38 13.59
C VAL A 183 -13.33 0.41 14.64
N PRO A 184 -13.16 -0.66 15.44
CA PRO A 184 -12.27 -0.65 16.60
C PRO A 184 -10.77 -0.66 16.24
N PHE A 185 -10.43 -1.11 15.02
CA PHE A 185 -9.05 -1.29 14.57
C PHE A 185 -8.76 -0.47 13.32
N ASP A 186 -7.51 0.01 13.22
CA ASP A 186 -6.99 0.63 12.00
C ASP A 186 -6.52 -0.45 11.02
N LEU A 187 -6.52 -0.13 9.72
CA LEU A 187 -6.10 -1.07 8.66
C LEU A 187 -4.64 -1.50 8.81
N TYR A 188 -3.77 -0.55 9.16
CA TYR A 188 -2.35 -0.78 9.43
C TYR A 188 -2.04 -0.48 10.89
N ASP A 189 -1.26 -1.35 11.51
CA ASP A 189 -0.90 -1.30 12.94
C ASP A 189 -2.12 -1.26 13.89
N PRO A 190 -2.95 -2.33 13.91
CA PRO A 190 -4.18 -2.38 14.70
C PRO A 190 -3.95 -2.21 16.21
N PHE A 191 -2.74 -2.53 16.70
CA PHE A 191 -2.35 -2.44 18.11
C PHE A 191 -1.46 -1.23 18.43
N GLY A 192 -1.13 -0.39 17.46
CA GLY A 192 -0.35 0.83 17.68
C GLY A 192 1.10 0.60 18.11
N LEU A 193 1.70 -0.53 17.75
CA LEU A 193 3.07 -0.92 18.13
C LEU A 193 4.15 -0.05 17.48
N SER A 194 3.82 0.70 16.42
CA SER A 194 4.76 1.53 15.67
C SER A 194 4.87 2.98 16.16
N LYS A 195 4.05 3.38 17.14
CA LYS A 195 3.97 4.77 17.63
C LYS A 195 5.29 5.31 18.17
N ASN A 196 6.06 4.48 18.88
CA ASN A 196 7.29 4.88 19.58
C ASN A 196 8.58 4.73 18.74
N LYS A 197 8.49 4.38 17.44
CA LYS A 197 9.69 4.22 16.60
C LYS A 197 10.31 5.59 16.25
N THR A 198 11.64 5.66 16.30
CA THR A 198 12.41 6.85 15.95
C THR A 198 12.20 7.24 14.48
N PRO A 199 12.33 8.53 14.11
CA PRO A 199 12.19 8.99 12.72
C PRO A 199 13.15 8.29 11.76
N GLU A 200 14.37 8.00 12.19
CA GLU A 200 15.38 7.28 11.40
C GLU A 200 14.99 5.82 11.16
N SER A 201 14.46 5.14 12.18
CA SER A 201 13.95 3.77 12.06
C SER A 201 12.77 3.72 11.08
N LYS A 202 11.89 4.73 11.10
CA LYS A 202 10.79 4.85 10.14
C LYS A 202 11.32 5.07 8.72
N ALA A 203 12.29 5.96 8.53
CA ALA A 203 12.89 6.20 7.21
C ALA A 203 13.58 4.95 6.65
N ARG A 204 14.33 4.20 7.48
CA ARG A 204 14.91 2.91 7.09
C ARG A 204 13.83 1.88 6.73
N GLY A 205 12.73 1.85 7.50
CA GLY A 205 11.57 1.00 7.23
C GLY A 205 10.96 1.26 5.84
N LEU A 206 10.79 2.52 5.46
CA LEU A 206 10.26 2.90 4.15
C LEU A 206 11.17 2.44 2.99
N VAL A 207 12.50 2.56 3.16
CA VAL A 207 13.47 2.07 2.16
C VAL A 207 13.38 0.54 2.03
N SER A 208 13.28 -0.17 3.16
CA SER A 208 13.12 -1.63 3.14
C SER A 208 11.79 -2.08 2.52
N GLU A 209 10.71 -1.32 2.72
CA GLU A 209 9.41 -1.59 2.13
C GLU A 209 9.45 -1.55 0.60
N ILE A 210 10.11 -0.54 0.03
CA ILE A 210 10.25 -0.40 -1.43
C ILE A 210 11.07 -1.56 -2.01
N ASN A 211 12.23 -1.86 -1.44
CA ASN A 211 13.09 -2.92 -1.95
C ASN A 211 12.46 -4.31 -1.82
N ASN A 212 11.79 -4.59 -0.69
CA ASN A 212 11.06 -5.84 -0.51
C ASN A 212 9.83 -5.91 -1.43
N GLY A 213 9.15 -4.78 -1.65
CA GLY A 213 8.05 -4.66 -2.60
C GLY A 213 8.49 -4.98 -4.03
N ARG A 214 9.60 -4.38 -4.50
CA ARG A 214 10.19 -4.66 -5.83
C ARG A 214 10.54 -6.13 -6.00
N LEU A 215 11.16 -6.74 -4.98
CA LEU A 215 11.48 -8.16 -5.01
C LEU A 215 10.21 -9.03 -5.07
N ALA A 216 9.19 -8.70 -4.28
CA ALA A 216 7.93 -9.43 -4.26
C ALA A 216 7.16 -9.32 -5.59
N MET A 217 7.20 -8.15 -6.25
CA MET A 217 6.60 -7.95 -7.57
C MET A 217 7.21 -8.93 -8.60
N LEU A 218 8.54 -9.03 -8.64
CA LEU A 218 9.24 -9.99 -9.52
C LEU A 218 8.93 -11.45 -9.13
N GLY A 219 8.85 -11.73 -7.82
CA GLY A 219 8.54 -13.06 -7.31
C GLY A 219 7.17 -13.57 -7.75
N ILE A 220 6.13 -12.74 -7.63
CA ILE A 220 4.77 -13.11 -8.06
C ILE A 220 4.68 -13.29 -9.58
N ILE A 221 5.28 -12.39 -10.36
CA ILE A 221 5.30 -12.53 -11.82
C ILE A 221 6.02 -13.82 -12.22
N GLY A 222 7.12 -14.17 -11.55
CA GLY A 222 7.80 -15.46 -11.73
C GLY A 222 6.90 -16.66 -11.44
N PHE A 223 6.13 -16.63 -10.35
CA PHE A 223 5.19 -17.70 -10.01
C PHE A 223 4.07 -17.85 -11.02
N LEU A 224 3.49 -16.73 -11.48
CA LEU A 224 2.43 -16.74 -12.50
C LEU A 224 2.95 -17.20 -13.87
N SER A 225 4.16 -16.79 -14.23
CA SER A 225 4.80 -17.19 -15.50
C SER A 225 5.07 -18.69 -15.52
N GLU A 226 5.61 -19.25 -14.44
CA GLU A 226 5.86 -20.70 -14.32
C GLU A 226 4.55 -21.49 -14.27
N ALA A 227 3.51 -20.97 -13.62
CA ALA A 227 2.19 -21.60 -13.62
C ALA A 227 1.58 -21.69 -15.03
N LYS A 228 1.70 -20.63 -15.84
CA LYS A 228 1.12 -20.60 -17.19
C LYS A 228 1.99 -21.30 -18.24
N ILE A 229 3.31 -21.15 -18.14
CA ILE A 229 4.29 -21.73 -19.06
C ILE A 229 5.30 -22.53 -18.22
N PRO A 230 5.10 -23.86 -18.09
CA PRO A 230 6.01 -24.71 -17.33
C PRO A 230 7.45 -24.63 -17.85
N GLY A 231 8.40 -24.42 -16.95
CA GLY A 231 9.83 -24.27 -17.27
C GLY A 231 10.24 -22.87 -17.73
N SER A 232 9.37 -21.86 -17.63
CA SER A 232 9.72 -20.45 -17.94
C SER A 232 10.67 -19.85 -16.91
N VAL A 233 10.65 -20.34 -15.66
CA VAL A 233 11.59 -19.95 -14.61
C VAL A 233 12.43 -21.18 -14.21
N PRO A 234 13.69 -21.27 -14.68
CA PRO A 234 14.51 -22.47 -14.47
C PRO A 234 14.63 -22.93 -13.01
N ALA A 235 14.62 -21.99 -12.06
CA ALA A 235 14.73 -22.26 -10.63
C ALA A 235 13.45 -22.81 -9.98
N LEU A 236 12.28 -22.72 -10.64
CA LEU A 236 10.97 -23.09 -10.09
C LEU A 236 10.34 -24.29 -10.80
N THR A 237 11.04 -24.86 -11.79
CA THR A 237 10.59 -25.99 -12.59
C THR A 237 10.13 -27.16 -11.70
N GLY A 238 8.84 -27.52 -11.80
CA GLY A 238 8.26 -28.67 -11.10
C GLY A 238 7.80 -28.42 -9.66
N LEU A 239 7.98 -27.21 -9.11
CA LEU A 239 7.47 -26.83 -7.80
C LEU A 239 6.06 -26.22 -7.86
N ILE A 240 5.71 -25.62 -9.00
CA ILE A 240 4.43 -24.96 -9.23
C ILE A 240 3.56 -25.84 -10.12
N LYS A 241 2.32 -26.06 -9.70
CA LYS A 241 1.33 -26.80 -10.51
C LYS A 241 0.93 -25.95 -11.72
N PRO A 242 0.89 -26.54 -12.93
CA PRO A 242 0.50 -25.82 -14.12
C PRO A 242 -0.96 -25.35 -14.02
N TYR A 243 -1.23 -24.14 -14.49
CA TYR A 243 -2.53 -23.52 -14.51
C TYR A 243 -2.98 -23.23 -15.94
N ALA A 244 -4.11 -23.83 -16.34
CA ALA A 244 -4.63 -23.69 -17.70
C ALA A 244 -5.46 -22.43 -17.90
N GLY A 245 -6.04 -21.87 -16.84
CA GLY A 245 -6.92 -20.69 -16.88
C GLY A 245 -6.19 -19.37 -17.14
N GLU A 246 -6.92 -18.27 -17.10
CA GLU A 246 -6.40 -16.92 -17.33
C GLU A 246 -6.16 -16.22 -15.98
N PRO A 247 -4.89 -16.02 -15.55
CA PRO A 247 -4.60 -15.43 -14.25
C PRO A 247 -5.16 -14.02 -14.08
N MET A 248 -5.37 -13.30 -15.18
CA MET A 248 -5.90 -11.94 -15.18
C MET A 248 -7.44 -11.88 -15.27
N GLY A 249 -8.11 -13.02 -15.39
CA GLY A 249 -9.56 -13.12 -15.42
C GLY A 249 -10.15 -13.13 -14.00
N PRO A 250 -10.90 -12.10 -13.56
CA PRO A 250 -11.45 -12.06 -12.21
C PRO A 250 -12.59 -13.07 -12.00
N PHE A 251 -13.29 -13.43 -13.08
CA PHE A 251 -14.38 -14.40 -13.10
C PHE A 251 -14.10 -15.48 -14.14
N SER A 252 -14.53 -16.70 -13.84
CA SER A 252 -14.38 -17.86 -14.72
C SER A 252 -15.75 -18.25 -15.32
N ALA A 253 -15.76 -19.21 -16.25
CA ALA A 253 -17.00 -19.69 -16.90
C ALA A 253 -18.05 -20.28 -15.95
N THR A 254 -17.67 -20.51 -14.69
CA THR A 254 -18.57 -20.99 -13.63
C THR A 254 -19.33 -19.87 -12.91
N ASP A 255 -18.96 -18.60 -13.12
CA ASP A 255 -19.59 -17.44 -12.48
C ASP A 255 -20.81 -16.95 -13.28
N SER A 256 -22.02 -17.14 -12.75
CA SER A 256 -23.29 -16.79 -13.42
C SER A 256 -23.67 -15.31 -13.28
N LEU A 257 -22.76 -14.40 -13.64
CA LEU A 257 -23.01 -12.96 -13.63
C LEU A 257 -23.35 -12.42 -15.02
N PRO A 258 -24.16 -11.33 -15.12
CA PRO A 258 -24.34 -10.64 -16.37
C PRO A 258 -22.98 -10.15 -16.91
N PHE A 259 -22.79 -10.23 -18.23
CA PHE A 259 -21.56 -9.84 -18.95
C PHE A 259 -20.32 -10.75 -18.77
N VAL A 260 -20.34 -11.77 -17.90
CA VAL A 260 -19.20 -12.72 -17.77
C VAL A 260 -19.02 -13.57 -19.02
N ASN A 261 -20.10 -14.02 -19.66
CA ASN A 261 -20.02 -14.75 -20.93
C ASN A 261 -19.46 -13.88 -22.08
N GLU A 262 -19.72 -12.57 -22.06
CA GLU A 262 -19.18 -11.60 -23.03
C GLU A 262 -17.70 -11.29 -22.74
N MET A 263 -17.32 -11.21 -21.47
CA MET A 263 -15.92 -11.05 -21.05
C MET A 263 -15.06 -12.27 -21.42
N LEU A 264 -15.57 -13.49 -21.23
CA LEU A 264 -14.85 -14.73 -21.56
C LEU A 264 -14.73 -14.97 -23.07
N THR A 265 -15.62 -14.37 -23.88
CA THR A 265 -15.53 -14.40 -25.34
C THR A 265 -14.60 -13.32 -25.89
N TRP A 266 -14.15 -12.37 -25.07
CA TRP A 266 -13.16 -11.38 -25.44
C TRP A 266 -11.77 -12.02 -25.54
N LYS A 267 -11.48 -12.59 -26.70
CA LYS A 267 -10.13 -12.98 -27.11
C LYS A 267 -9.48 -11.78 -27.78
N THR A 268 -8.38 -11.29 -27.23
CA THR A 268 -7.46 -10.50 -28.05
C THR A 268 -6.81 -11.47 -29.03
N ASP A 269 -7.08 -11.33 -30.33
CA ASP A 269 -6.40 -12.01 -31.43
C ASP A 269 -4.94 -11.54 -31.56
N PHE A 270 -4.18 -11.62 -30.47
CA PHE A 270 -2.75 -11.39 -30.42
C PHE A 270 -2.10 -12.67 -29.92
N PHE A 271 -2.13 -13.70 -30.76
CA PHE A 271 -1.03 -14.62 -31.11
C PHE A 271 -1.50 -15.54 -32.24
#